data_AF-A0A6P8N828-F1
#
_entry.id   AF-A0A6P8N828-F1
#
_cell.length_a   1.000
_cell.length_b   1.000
_cell.length_c   1.000
_cell.angle_alpha   90.00
_cell.angle_beta   90.00
_cell.angle_gamma   90.00
#
_symmetry.space_group_name_H-M   'P 1'
#
loop_
_entity.id
_entity.type
_entity.pdbx_description
1 polymer ?
#
loop_
_entity_poly.entity_id
_entity_poly.type
_entity_poly.pdbx_seq_one_letter_code
_entity_poly.pdbx_strand_id
1 'polypeptide(L)'
;MNIGNILKELSSHFISLTECGLKYGPQGKMLLRNLEEQWFLNCITMSRYNIFLSDEFNQTLNFVIKTEMSDIPFGLASIKNSKDYWDSNLLSIQKSNSHRIAATNIFNNNTETKDVFHKIQKERKIWWRRLAQYPSRFKLTEAKKIKGCNVVDIEAQFPFGNVIVEKITYHTDVQKLFSQVDSKKDFTNIQMVEHKVSLDWGCLALLCDAYDMNKSSKTHLHSKLAPHKVAFHIKRSNNEENTQNDDLNRFVLYLNNMLRTKGLNTILTTSEKIIDTCLIPFIVSVDTTSLENGIIYVRDRSTTLSEAIHITDLVKYIILRC
;
A
#
# COMPACT_ATOMS: atom_id res chain seq x y z
N MET A 1 -24.86 -1.71 6.94
CA MET A 1 -24.31 -2.40 5.74
C MET A 1 -23.26 -3.40 6.20
N ASN A 2 -23.12 -4.55 5.55
CA ASN A 2 -22.16 -5.60 5.94
C ASN A 2 -20.94 -5.55 5.01
N ILE A 3 -19.73 -5.71 5.56
CA ILE A 3 -18.47 -5.82 4.81
C ILE A 3 -18.53 -6.88 3.69
N GLY A 4 -19.27 -7.96 3.92
CA GLY A 4 -19.48 -9.01 2.92
C GLY A 4 -20.14 -8.52 1.62
N ASN A 5 -21.01 -7.50 1.68
CA ASN A 5 -21.65 -6.97 0.47
C ASN A 5 -20.67 -6.11 -0.33
N ILE A 6 -19.85 -5.30 0.34
CA ILE A 6 -18.79 -4.49 -0.31
C ILE A 6 -17.81 -5.40 -1.05
N LEU A 7 -17.40 -6.50 -0.42
CA LEU A 7 -16.47 -7.46 -1.01
C LEU A 7 -17.07 -8.25 -2.17
N LYS A 8 -18.39 -8.48 -2.17
CA LYS A 8 -19.07 -9.09 -3.34
C LYS A 8 -19.04 -8.16 -4.54
N GLU A 9 -19.26 -6.86 -4.34
CA GLU A 9 -19.26 -5.84 -5.39
C GLU A 9 -17.87 -5.53 -5.95
N LEU A 10 -16.83 -5.48 -5.09
CA LEU A 10 -15.43 -5.26 -5.51
C LEU A 10 -14.83 -6.44 -6.31
N SER A 11 -15.63 -7.48 -6.57
CA SER A 11 -15.29 -8.72 -7.26
C SER A 11 -14.28 -9.62 -6.52
N SER A 12 -14.41 -10.93 -6.73
CA SER A 12 -13.50 -11.94 -6.17
C SER A 12 -12.05 -11.82 -6.66
N HIS A 13 -11.75 -10.91 -7.59
CA HIS A 13 -10.41 -10.65 -8.10
C HIS A 13 -9.52 -9.93 -7.09
N PHE A 14 -10.09 -9.16 -6.17
CA PHE A 14 -9.36 -8.47 -5.10
C PHE A 14 -9.30 -9.32 -3.83
N ILE A 15 -10.34 -9.28 -3.01
CA ILE A 15 -10.39 -9.96 -1.72
C ILE A 15 -11.75 -10.64 -1.56
N SER A 16 -11.74 -11.90 -1.15
CA SER A 16 -12.93 -12.60 -0.68
C SER A 16 -12.77 -12.99 0.79
N LEU A 17 -13.88 -12.88 1.52
CA LEU A 17 -13.95 -13.35 2.90
C LEU A 17 -14.31 -14.83 2.90
N THR A 18 -13.45 -15.66 3.47
CA THR A 18 -13.70 -17.10 3.70
C THR A 18 -13.77 -17.39 5.19
N GLU A 19 -14.31 -18.54 5.58
CA GLU A 19 -14.36 -18.98 6.98
C GLU A 19 -12.96 -19.00 7.63
N CYS A 20 -11.93 -19.29 6.82
CA CYS A 20 -10.53 -19.33 7.22
C CYS A 20 -9.83 -17.96 7.17
N GLY A 21 -10.46 -16.88 6.69
CA GLY A 21 -9.88 -15.53 6.61
C GLY A 21 -9.97 -14.84 5.26
N LEU A 22 -9.15 -13.81 5.06
CA LEU A 22 -9.03 -13.07 3.79
C LEU A 22 -8.30 -13.90 2.73
N LYS A 23 -8.95 -14.13 1.59
CA LYS A 23 -8.37 -14.80 0.43
C LYS A 23 -8.19 -13.80 -0.72
N TYR A 24 -6.98 -13.70 -1.23
CA TYR A 24 -6.65 -12.78 -2.31
C TYR A 24 -6.83 -13.43 -3.69
N GLY A 25 -7.52 -12.70 -4.56
CA GLY A 25 -7.45 -12.93 -6.01
C GLY A 25 -6.18 -12.31 -6.62
N PRO A 26 -5.97 -12.46 -7.94
CA PRO A 26 -4.76 -11.98 -8.61
C PRO A 26 -4.54 -10.47 -8.46
N GLN A 27 -5.59 -9.67 -8.62
CA GLN A 27 -5.53 -8.21 -8.47
C GLN A 27 -5.25 -7.81 -7.03
N GLY A 28 -5.86 -8.53 -6.08
CA GLY A 28 -5.62 -8.30 -4.65
C GLY A 28 -4.18 -8.61 -4.22
N LYS A 29 -3.56 -9.66 -4.78
CA LYS A 29 -2.13 -9.96 -4.50
C LYS A 29 -1.22 -8.84 -4.98
N MET A 30 -1.49 -8.27 -6.16
CA MET A 30 -0.74 -7.12 -6.65
C MET A 30 -0.97 -5.87 -5.80
N LEU A 31 -2.20 -5.64 -5.35
CA LEU A 31 -2.52 -4.56 -4.41
C LEU A 31 -1.73 -4.70 -3.10
N LEU A 32 -1.71 -5.90 -2.51
CA LEU A 32 -0.95 -6.19 -1.30
C LEU A 32 0.54 -5.93 -1.51
N ARG A 33 1.09 -6.35 -2.64
CA ARG A 33 2.49 -6.10 -3.00
C ARG A 33 2.78 -4.60 -3.15
N ASN A 34 1.92 -3.86 -3.84
CA ASN A 34 2.07 -2.41 -3.98
C ASN A 34 2.03 -1.70 -2.62
N LEU A 35 1.14 -2.11 -1.72
CA LEU A 35 1.06 -1.54 -0.37
C LEU A 35 2.33 -1.84 0.44
N GLU A 36 2.85 -3.07 0.36
CA GLU A 36 4.12 -3.48 0.96
C GLU A 36 5.28 -2.61 0.44
N GLU A 37 5.34 -2.36 -0.87
CA GLU A 37 6.36 -1.51 -1.50
C GLU A 37 6.24 -0.04 -1.06
N GLN A 38 5.02 0.50 -0.97
CA GLN A 38 4.79 1.86 -0.46
C GLN A 38 5.18 1.99 1.01
N TRP A 39 4.94 0.95 1.81
CA TRP A 39 5.39 0.91 3.19
C TRP A 39 6.91 0.85 3.26
N PHE A 40 7.55 -0.03 2.47
CA PHE A 40 9.00 -0.19 2.44
C PHE A 40 9.68 1.12 2.07
N LEU A 41 9.22 1.78 1.00
CA LEU A 41 9.77 3.04 0.55
C LEU A 41 9.65 4.13 1.63
N ASN A 42 8.50 4.24 2.30
CA ASN A 42 8.30 5.28 3.31
C ASN A 42 9.03 5.00 4.62
N CYS A 43 8.97 3.76 5.10
CA CYS A 43 9.45 3.38 6.42
C CYS A 43 10.92 2.99 6.44
N ILE A 44 11.49 2.53 5.32
CA ILE A 44 12.89 2.07 5.25
C ILE A 44 13.70 3.04 4.41
N THR A 45 13.36 3.20 3.12
CA THR A 45 14.18 3.98 2.19
C THR A 45 14.19 5.49 2.47
N MET A 46 13.03 6.06 2.82
CA MET A 46 12.88 7.49 3.11
C MET A 46 12.97 7.82 4.61
N SER A 47 13.38 6.86 5.44
CA SER A 47 13.50 7.05 6.88
C SER A 47 14.57 8.09 7.22
N ARG A 48 14.38 8.80 8.34
CA ARG A 48 15.41 9.68 8.92
C ARG A 48 16.48 8.91 9.69
N TYR A 49 16.20 7.67 10.06
CA TYR A 49 17.09 6.81 10.82
C TYR A 49 17.60 5.69 9.93
N ASN A 50 18.82 5.24 10.20
CA ASN A 50 19.35 4.02 9.59
C ASN A 50 18.48 2.84 9.99
N ILE A 51 17.88 2.17 9.01
CA ILE A 51 16.99 1.03 9.26
C ILE A 51 17.57 -0.22 8.62
N PHE A 52 17.72 -1.25 9.43
CA PHE A 52 18.22 -2.55 9.01
C PHE A 52 17.06 -3.54 8.91
N LEU A 53 17.01 -4.28 7.81
CA LEU A 53 16.06 -5.36 7.64
C LEU A 53 16.44 -6.56 8.51
N SER A 54 15.44 -7.16 9.14
CA SER A 54 15.63 -8.22 10.12
C SER A 54 14.52 -9.26 10.01
N ASP A 55 14.90 -10.48 9.65
CA ASP A 55 14.02 -11.66 9.80
C ASP A 55 14.06 -12.17 11.24
N GLU A 56 15.26 -12.24 11.82
CA GLU A 56 15.49 -12.59 13.22
C GLU A 56 15.97 -11.37 14.03
N PHE A 57 15.06 -10.85 14.86
CA PHE A 57 15.24 -9.58 15.58
C PHE A 57 16.50 -9.56 16.45
N ASN A 58 16.68 -10.56 17.31
CA ASN A 58 17.77 -10.59 18.28
C ASN A 58 19.14 -10.77 17.60
N GLN A 59 19.21 -11.59 16.56
CA GLN A 59 20.46 -11.80 15.82
C GLN A 59 20.91 -10.53 15.11
N THR A 60 19.98 -9.85 14.44
CA THR A 60 20.27 -8.60 13.72
C THR A 60 20.65 -7.48 14.68
N LEU A 61 19.96 -7.37 15.83
CA LEU A 61 20.31 -6.42 16.87
C LEU A 61 21.74 -6.66 17.39
N ASN A 62 22.08 -7.92 17.69
CA ASN A 62 23.42 -8.31 18.11
C ASN A 62 24.48 -7.96 17.06
N PHE A 63 24.19 -8.22 15.79
CA PHE A 63 25.09 -7.92 14.68
C PHE A 63 25.35 -6.41 14.54
N VAL A 64 24.30 -5.59 14.52
CA VAL A 64 24.42 -4.13 14.37
C VAL A 64 25.24 -3.53 15.52
N ILE A 65 25.01 -3.99 16.75
CA ILE A 65 25.72 -3.50 17.93
C ILE A 65 27.19 -3.96 17.95
N LYS A 66 27.46 -5.25 17.70
CA LYS A 66 28.83 -5.80 17.72
C LYS A 66 29.71 -5.21 16.63
N THR A 67 29.12 -4.91 15.48
CA THR A 67 29.85 -4.40 14.30
C THR A 67 29.91 -2.87 14.29
N GLU A 68 29.27 -2.20 15.26
CA GLU A 68 29.20 -0.73 15.36
C GLU A 68 28.70 -0.05 14.07
N MET A 69 27.78 -0.70 13.37
CA MET A 69 27.31 -0.25 12.04
C MET A 69 26.47 1.03 12.10
N SER A 70 25.89 1.36 13.25
CA SER A 70 25.19 2.61 13.47
C SER A 70 25.20 2.98 14.95
N ASP A 71 25.36 4.26 15.22
CA ASP A 71 25.02 4.83 16.51
C ASP A 71 23.51 4.97 16.67
N ILE A 72 23.06 5.05 17.92
CA ILE A 72 21.67 5.35 18.27
C ILE A 72 21.41 6.83 17.95
N PRO A 73 20.31 7.19 17.25
CA PRO A 73 19.16 6.35 16.91
C PRO A 73 19.29 5.56 15.61
N PHE A 74 18.90 4.28 15.67
CA PHE A 74 18.73 3.39 14.50
C PHE A 74 17.44 2.59 14.64
N GLY A 75 17.01 1.91 13.58
CA GLY A 75 15.86 1.03 13.62
C GLY A 75 16.05 -0.33 12.98
N LEU A 76 15.17 -1.26 13.33
CA LEU A 76 15.06 -2.58 12.74
C LEU A 76 13.67 -2.73 12.10
N ALA A 77 13.63 -3.14 10.84
CA ALA A 77 12.40 -3.40 10.12
C ALA A 77 12.22 -4.89 9.83
N SER A 78 10.99 -5.38 9.87
CA SER A 78 10.66 -6.79 9.55
C SER A 78 9.37 -6.86 8.76
N ILE A 79 9.29 -7.80 7.82
CA ILE A 79 8.07 -8.12 7.09
C ILE A 79 7.84 -9.62 7.23
N LYS A 80 6.77 -10.01 7.94
CA LYS A 80 6.52 -11.42 8.26
C LYS A 80 5.05 -11.77 8.21
N ASN A 81 4.78 -13.05 8.02
CA ASN A 81 3.44 -13.60 8.18
C ASN A 81 3.23 -13.96 9.65
N SER A 82 2.24 -13.36 10.31
CA SER A 82 1.89 -13.67 11.69
C SER A 82 0.53 -14.38 11.77
N LYS A 83 0.38 -15.28 12.73
CA LYS A 83 -0.91 -15.92 13.07
C LYS A 83 -1.62 -15.22 14.23
N ASP A 84 -1.08 -14.09 14.71
CA ASP A 84 -1.67 -13.34 15.82
C ASP A 84 -3.05 -12.78 15.45
N TYR A 85 -3.87 -12.48 16.45
CA TYR A 85 -5.10 -11.73 16.22
C TYR A 85 -4.78 -10.25 16.06
N TRP A 86 -5.15 -9.68 14.91
CA TRP A 86 -4.98 -8.26 14.68
C TRP A 86 -6.18 -7.45 15.18
N ASP A 87 -7.37 -7.80 14.67
CA ASP A 87 -8.64 -7.14 14.95
C ASP A 87 -9.70 -8.22 15.21
N SER A 88 -10.15 -8.33 16.47
CA SER A 88 -11.02 -9.42 16.94
C SER A 88 -12.51 -9.17 16.69
N ASN A 89 -12.90 -7.93 16.40
CA ASN A 89 -14.29 -7.51 16.56
C ASN A 89 -15.07 -7.44 15.25
N LEU A 90 -14.39 -7.30 14.10
CA LEU A 90 -15.06 -6.98 12.85
C LEU A 90 -15.39 -8.22 12.00
N LEU A 91 -14.62 -9.29 12.16
CA LEU A 91 -14.79 -10.52 11.39
C LEU A 91 -14.62 -11.70 12.34
N SER A 92 -15.64 -12.56 12.45
CA SER A 92 -15.58 -13.87 13.11
C SER A 92 -14.75 -14.86 12.27
N ILE A 93 -13.55 -14.45 11.87
CA ILE A 93 -12.59 -15.27 11.14
C ILE A 93 -12.02 -16.33 12.08
N GLN A 94 -12.06 -17.59 11.65
CA GLN A 94 -11.45 -18.69 12.40
C GLN A 94 -9.93 -18.54 12.47
N LYS A 95 -9.37 -19.12 13.54
CA LYS A 95 -8.02 -18.93 14.10
C LYS A 95 -6.82 -19.25 13.18
N SER A 96 -7.02 -19.58 11.91
CA SER A 96 -6.01 -20.26 11.08
C SER A 96 -5.29 -19.40 10.04
N ASN A 97 -5.75 -18.18 9.70
CA ASN A 97 -5.07 -17.40 8.68
C ASN A 97 -3.84 -16.67 9.22
N SER A 98 -2.71 -16.87 8.55
CA SER A 98 -1.58 -15.96 8.68
C SER A 98 -1.87 -14.65 7.96
N HIS A 99 -1.63 -13.53 8.60
CA HIS A 99 -1.71 -12.20 7.99
C HIS A 99 -0.31 -11.58 7.89
N ARG A 100 -0.07 -10.86 6.80
CA ARG A 100 1.17 -10.16 6.46
C ARG A 100 1.27 -8.89 7.29
N ILE A 101 2.31 -8.81 8.11
CA ILE A 101 2.62 -7.68 8.97
C ILE A 101 3.96 -7.08 8.56
N ALA A 102 4.03 -5.77 8.52
CA ALA A 102 5.28 -5.03 8.44
C ALA A 102 5.48 -4.21 9.72
N ALA A 103 6.67 -4.23 10.30
CA ALA A 103 6.96 -3.53 11.54
C ALA A 103 8.31 -2.83 11.47
N THR A 104 8.42 -1.68 12.13
CA THR A 104 9.66 -0.97 12.34
C THR A 104 9.81 -0.63 13.81
N ASN A 105 10.99 -0.87 14.35
CA ASN A 105 11.36 -0.64 15.73
C ASN A 105 12.49 0.37 15.74
N ILE A 106 12.27 1.57 16.27
CA ILE A 106 13.26 2.64 16.32
C ILE A 106 13.73 2.78 17.76
N PHE A 107 15.03 2.62 17.96
CA PHE A 107 15.69 2.79 19.25
C PHE A 107 16.19 4.23 19.36
N ASN A 108 15.90 4.88 20.48
CA ASN A 108 16.36 6.23 20.75
C ASN A 108 16.75 6.42 22.23
N ASN A 109 17.54 7.45 22.50
CA ASN A 109 17.93 7.84 23.84
C ASN A 109 16.81 8.64 24.51
N ASN A 110 16.56 8.27 25.78
CA ASN A 110 15.39 8.58 26.61
C ASN A 110 14.65 9.92 26.35
N THR A 111 15.33 11.07 26.34
CA THR A 111 14.66 12.38 26.39
C THR A 111 13.86 12.71 25.13
N GLU A 112 14.25 12.22 23.96
CA GLU A 112 13.62 12.55 22.67
C GLU A 112 12.62 11.50 22.19
N THR A 113 12.61 10.30 22.78
CA THR A 113 11.82 9.16 22.26
C THR A 113 10.32 9.42 22.30
N LYS A 114 9.84 10.15 23.30
CA LYS A 114 8.41 10.52 23.39
C LYS A 114 8.01 11.47 22.27
N ASP A 115 8.89 12.39 21.88
CA ASP A 115 8.64 13.28 20.74
C ASP A 115 8.66 12.50 19.43
N VAL A 116 9.58 11.54 19.30
CA VAL A 116 9.61 10.59 18.16
C VAL A 116 8.30 9.80 18.09
N PHE A 117 7.77 9.31 19.22
CA PHE A 117 6.49 8.61 19.27
C PHE A 117 5.34 9.47 18.74
N HIS A 118 5.23 10.73 19.18
CA HIS A 118 4.20 11.65 18.68
C HIS A 118 4.40 12.03 17.21
N LYS A 119 5.66 12.15 16.76
CA LYS A 119 6.00 12.44 15.36
C LYS A 119 5.59 11.29 14.44
N ILE A 120 5.93 10.05 14.81
CA ILE A 120 5.57 8.85 14.07
C ILE A 120 4.05 8.72 13.97
N GLN A 121 3.29 8.94 15.04
CA GLN A 121 1.82 8.95 14.97
C GLN A 121 1.27 9.88 13.89
N LYS A 122 1.79 11.11 13.81
CA LYS A 122 1.38 12.10 12.80
C LYS A 122 1.79 11.67 11.40
N GLU A 123 3.05 11.24 11.22
CA GLU A 123 3.60 10.84 9.93
C GLU A 123 2.87 9.62 9.37
N ARG A 124 2.65 8.59 10.20
CA ARG A 124 1.94 7.36 9.81
C ARG A 124 0.46 7.61 9.53
N LYS A 125 -0.21 8.46 10.32
CA LYS A 125 -1.59 8.91 10.01
C LYS A 125 -1.64 9.62 8.65
N ILE A 126 -0.73 10.56 8.38
CA ILE A 126 -0.68 11.28 7.11
C ILE A 126 -0.41 10.31 5.96
N TRP A 127 0.45 9.31 6.16
CA TRP A 127 0.75 8.29 5.15
C TRP A 127 -0.51 7.51 4.73
N TRP A 128 -1.29 6.98 5.68
CA TRP A 128 -2.56 6.33 5.37
C TRP A 128 -3.55 7.26 4.66
N ARG A 129 -3.64 8.50 5.14
CA ARG A 129 -4.52 9.53 4.55
C ARG A 129 -4.15 9.89 3.11
N ARG A 130 -2.88 9.79 2.72
CA ARG A 130 -2.42 10.02 1.34
C ARG A 130 -2.81 8.89 0.40
N LEU A 131 -2.95 7.67 0.92
CA LEU A 131 -3.34 6.49 0.14
C LEU A 131 -4.86 6.30 0.03
N ALA A 132 -5.62 7.04 0.84
CA ALA A 132 -7.07 6.96 0.95
C ALA A 132 -7.77 7.95 0.00
N GLN A 133 -8.93 7.55 -0.52
CA GLN A 133 -9.87 8.43 -1.19
C GLN A 133 -10.57 9.37 -0.21
N TYR A 134 -10.91 8.88 1.00
CA TYR A 134 -11.49 9.71 2.06
C TYR A 134 -10.54 9.81 3.27
N PRO A 135 -9.59 10.75 3.25
CA PRO A 135 -8.60 10.93 4.32
C PRO A 135 -9.19 11.10 5.73
N SER A 136 -10.44 11.57 5.86
CA SER A 136 -11.09 11.76 7.16
C SER A 136 -11.42 10.46 7.89
N ARG A 137 -11.46 9.32 7.19
CA ARG A 137 -11.76 8.00 7.78
C ARG A 137 -10.65 7.48 8.68
N PHE A 138 -9.40 7.83 8.39
CA PHE A 138 -8.24 7.35 9.12
C PHE A 138 -7.95 8.25 10.32
N LYS A 139 -8.17 7.71 11.51
CA LYS A 139 -8.04 8.43 12.79
C LYS A 139 -7.08 7.70 13.73
N LEU A 140 -6.55 8.47 14.67
CA LEU A 140 -5.79 7.93 15.79
C LEU A 140 -6.77 7.67 16.93
N THR A 141 -6.64 6.54 17.60
CA THR A 141 -7.37 6.27 18.83
C THR A 141 -6.76 7.03 20.00
N GLU A 142 -7.49 7.07 21.11
CA GLU A 142 -6.93 7.50 22.38
C GLU A 142 -5.77 6.59 22.81
N ALA A 143 -4.80 7.15 23.53
CA ALA A 143 -3.64 6.41 24.01
C ALA A 143 -4.05 5.43 25.11
N LYS A 144 -3.80 4.15 24.88
CA LYS A 144 -4.08 3.05 25.81
C LYS A 144 -2.79 2.65 26.50
N LYS A 145 -2.85 2.27 27.78
CA LYS A 145 -1.73 1.62 28.46
C LYS A 145 -1.93 0.12 28.45
N ILE A 146 -1.10 -0.61 27.70
CA ILE A 146 -1.14 -2.07 27.60
C ILE A 146 0.19 -2.62 28.10
N LYS A 147 0.15 -3.46 29.15
CA LYS A 147 1.37 -4.04 29.76
C LYS A 147 2.44 -3.00 30.11
N GLY A 148 2.02 -1.81 30.58
CA GLY A 148 2.93 -0.71 30.92
C GLY A 148 3.43 0.14 29.73
N CYS A 149 3.13 -0.25 28.50
CA CYS A 149 3.50 0.49 27.28
C CYS A 149 2.36 1.41 26.82
N ASN A 150 2.68 2.58 26.29
CA ASN A 150 1.68 3.46 25.67
C ASN A 150 1.44 3.01 24.23
N VAL A 151 0.20 2.68 23.88
CA VAL A 151 -0.22 2.18 22.58
C VAL A 151 -1.25 3.12 21.97
N VAL A 152 -1.06 3.47 20.70
CA VAL A 152 -2.02 4.24 19.91
C VAL A 152 -2.28 3.46 18.62
N ASP A 153 -3.55 3.24 18.31
CA ASP A 153 -3.97 2.56 17.09
C ASP A 153 -4.33 3.61 16.02
N ILE A 154 -4.04 3.29 14.76
CA ILE A 154 -4.63 3.97 13.60
C ILE A 154 -5.77 3.08 13.12
N GLU A 155 -6.97 3.62 13.13
CA GLU A 155 -8.18 2.94 12.68
C GLU A 155 -8.82 3.65 11.48
N ALA A 156 -9.40 2.86 10.59
CA ALA A 156 -10.27 3.31 9.51
C ALA A 156 -11.73 3.12 9.93
N GLN A 157 -12.50 4.21 9.96
CA GLN A 157 -13.89 4.20 10.42
C GLN A 157 -14.87 3.97 9.27
N PHE A 158 -15.66 2.91 9.38
CA PHE A 158 -16.72 2.57 8.42
C PHE A 158 -18.08 2.43 9.10
N PRO A 159 -19.19 2.55 8.35
CA PRO A 159 -20.54 2.35 8.90
C PRO A 159 -20.79 0.95 9.48
N PHE A 160 -19.94 -0.03 9.16
CA PHE A 160 -20.03 -1.41 9.63
C PHE A 160 -19.07 -1.73 10.79
N GLY A 161 -18.24 -0.77 11.21
CA GLY A 161 -17.24 -0.95 12.25
C GLY A 161 -15.90 -0.31 11.92
N ASN A 162 -15.03 -0.24 12.93
CA ASN A 162 -13.68 0.31 12.78
C ASN A 162 -12.70 -0.83 12.46
N VAL A 163 -11.82 -0.59 11.50
CA VAL A 163 -10.73 -1.51 11.14
C VAL A 163 -9.41 -0.93 11.62
N ILE A 164 -8.71 -1.62 12.51
CA ILE A 164 -7.37 -1.22 12.95
C ILE A 164 -6.36 -1.59 11.86
N VAL A 165 -5.63 -0.61 11.33
CA VAL A 165 -4.66 -0.83 10.24
C VAL A 165 -3.20 -0.82 10.73
N GLU A 166 -2.91 -0.03 11.76
CA GLU A 166 -1.55 0.13 12.31
C GLU A 166 -1.62 0.35 13.81
N LYS A 167 -0.66 -0.22 14.55
CA LYS A 167 -0.51 -0.05 16.00
C LYS A 167 0.86 0.56 16.27
N ILE A 168 0.90 1.64 17.04
CA ILE A 168 2.12 2.35 17.40
C ILE A 168 2.30 2.21 18.90
N THR A 169 3.39 1.56 19.30
CA THR A 169 3.70 1.23 20.69
C THR A 169 4.97 1.95 21.12
N TYR A 170 4.91 2.61 22.26
CA TYR A 170 6.05 3.17 22.95
C TYR A 170 6.48 2.27 24.09
N HIS A 171 7.68 1.73 23.97
CA HIS A 171 8.30 0.78 24.89
C HIS A 171 9.35 1.48 25.74
N THR A 172 9.16 1.46 27.05
CA THR A 172 10.10 2.04 28.03
C THR A 172 11.06 1.02 28.63
N ASP A 173 10.66 -0.26 28.69
CA ASP A 173 11.47 -1.37 29.23
C ASP A 173 12.03 -2.22 28.08
N VAL A 174 13.05 -1.70 27.39
CA VAL A 174 13.71 -2.37 26.26
C VAL A 174 14.99 -3.09 26.69
N GLN A 175 15.41 -2.93 27.94
CA GLN A 175 16.68 -3.44 28.47
C GLN A 175 16.82 -4.96 28.31
N LYS A 176 15.71 -5.70 28.41
CA LYS A 176 15.68 -7.17 28.21
C LYS A 176 16.07 -7.60 26.80
N LEU A 177 15.88 -6.75 25.79
CA LEU A 177 16.33 -7.03 24.41
C LEU A 177 17.85 -6.85 24.30
N PHE A 178 18.39 -5.87 25.01
CA PHE A 178 19.84 -5.58 25.01
C PHE A 178 20.65 -6.46 25.97
N SER A 179 20.02 -7.06 26.99
CA SER A 179 20.71 -7.99 27.89
C SER A 179 21.16 -9.28 27.21
N GLN A 180 20.63 -9.58 26.02
CA GLN A 180 21.06 -10.72 25.19
C GLN A 180 22.20 -10.35 24.23
N VAL A 181 22.67 -9.10 24.27
CA VAL A 181 23.74 -8.58 23.42
C VAL A 181 25.05 -8.64 24.20
N ASP A 182 26.04 -9.39 23.70
CA ASP A 182 27.40 -9.35 24.25
C ASP A 182 28.08 -8.02 23.85
N SER A 183 27.82 -6.94 24.60
CA SER A 183 28.45 -5.64 24.39
C SER A 183 28.85 -5.01 25.72
N LYS A 184 29.94 -4.24 25.70
CA LYS A 184 30.42 -3.46 26.84
C LYS A 184 29.74 -2.08 26.96
N LYS A 185 28.79 -1.75 26.08
CA LYS A 185 28.09 -0.45 26.06
C LYS A 185 26.90 -0.44 27.03
N ASP A 186 26.74 0.66 27.76
CA ASP A 186 25.61 0.86 28.67
C ASP A 186 24.34 1.24 27.90
N PHE A 187 23.33 0.38 27.97
CA PHE A 187 22.04 0.52 27.29
C PHE A 187 20.87 0.83 28.23
N THR A 188 21.18 1.31 29.44
CA THR A 188 20.21 1.51 30.53
C THR A 188 19.13 2.55 30.20
N ASN A 189 19.41 3.49 29.30
CA ASN A 189 18.52 4.61 28.95
C ASN A 189 17.92 4.54 27.54
N ILE A 190 17.93 3.36 26.90
CA ILE A 190 17.32 3.19 25.58
C ILE A 190 15.81 2.96 25.71
N GLN A 191 15.07 3.67 24.89
CA GLN A 191 13.65 3.45 24.67
C GLN A 191 13.39 3.12 23.20
N MET A 192 12.23 2.55 22.91
CA MET A 192 11.89 2.10 21.57
C MET A 192 10.48 2.54 21.18
N VAL A 193 10.36 3.02 19.94
CA VAL A 193 9.06 3.21 19.30
C VAL A 193 8.90 2.13 18.24
N GLU A 194 7.91 1.28 18.43
CA GLU A 194 7.49 0.28 17.45
C GLU A 194 6.27 0.82 16.72
N HIS A 195 6.24 0.72 15.40
CA HIS A 195 4.99 0.80 14.67
C HIS A 195 4.83 -0.43 13.79
N LYS A 196 3.67 -1.07 13.94
CA LYS A 196 3.33 -2.37 13.36
C LYS A 196 2.10 -2.19 12.50
N VAL A 197 2.22 -2.48 11.21
CA VAL A 197 1.16 -2.39 10.20
C VAL A 197 0.69 -3.78 9.85
N SER A 198 -0.63 -3.98 9.82
CA SER A 198 -1.20 -5.12 9.12
C SER A 198 -1.46 -4.72 7.67
N LEU A 199 -0.70 -5.32 6.75
CA LEU A 199 -0.86 -5.04 5.33
C LEU A 199 -2.19 -5.58 4.82
N ASP A 200 -2.66 -6.72 5.34
CA ASP A 200 -3.94 -7.29 4.92
C ASP A 200 -5.15 -6.45 5.33
N TRP A 201 -5.17 -6.05 6.60
CA TRP A 201 -6.22 -5.19 7.13
C TRP A 201 -6.15 -3.79 6.51
N GLY A 202 -4.94 -3.33 6.18
CA GLY A 202 -4.71 -2.14 5.36
C GLY A 202 -5.32 -2.24 3.96
N CYS A 203 -5.07 -3.33 3.23
CA CYS A 203 -5.66 -3.57 1.91
C CYS A 203 -7.19 -3.61 1.97
N LEU A 204 -7.75 -4.32 2.96
CA LEU A 204 -9.19 -4.37 3.18
C LEU A 204 -9.77 -2.97 3.43
N ALA A 205 -9.16 -2.19 4.32
CA ALA A 205 -9.61 -0.84 4.63
C ALA A 205 -9.54 0.07 3.40
N LEU A 206 -8.44 0.04 2.63
CA LEU A 206 -8.27 0.86 1.43
C LEU A 206 -9.25 0.47 0.32
N LEU A 207 -9.56 -0.82 0.18
CA LEU A 207 -10.59 -1.29 -0.76
C LEU A 207 -11.99 -0.86 -0.35
N CYS A 208 -12.32 -0.97 0.93
CA CYS A 208 -13.60 -0.46 1.45
C CYS A 208 -13.70 1.07 1.34
N ASP A 209 -12.58 1.79 1.43
CA ASP A 209 -12.54 3.24 1.23
C ASP A 209 -12.72 3.64 -0.24
N ALA A 210 -12.11 2.89 -1.16
CA ALA A 210 -12.27 3.06 -2.61
C ALA A 210 -13.70 2.78 -3.11
N TYR A 211 -14.50 2.05 -2.32
CA TYR A 211 -15.89 1.76 -2.64
C TYR A 211 -16.80 2.93 -2.26
N ASP A 212 -17.24 3.72 -3.24
CA ASP A 212 -18.22 4.79 -3.02
C ASP A 212 -19.65 4.24 -2.98
N MET A 213 -20.26 4.31 -1.79
CA MET A 213 -21.62 3.88 -1.52
C MET A 213 -22.69 4.59 -2.34
N ASN A 214 -22.45 5.84 -2.73
CA ASN A 214 -23.48 6.73 -3.26
C ASN A 214 -23.40 6.91 -4.78
N LYS A 215 -22.32 6.42 -5.41
CA LYS A 215 -22.08 6.58 -6.85
C LYS A 215 -21.59 5.25 -7.41
N SER A 216 -22.50 4.51 -8.04
CA SER A 216 -22.24 3.23 -8.71
C SER A 216 -21.09 3.27 -9.75
N SER A 217 -20.63 4.46 -10.15
CA SER A 217 -19.63 4.65 -11.20
C SER A 217 -18.25 5.14 -10.73
N LYS A 218 -18.00 5.33 -9.42
CA LYS A 218 -16.79 6.02 -8.94
C LYS A 218 -15.88 5.21 -8.01
N THR A 219 -15.90 3.89 -8.11
CA THR A 219 -14.90 3.06 -7.42
C THR A 219 -13.53 3.32 -8.05
N HIS A 220 -12.63 3.94 -7.30
CA HIS A 220 -11.26 4.15 -7.76
C HIS A 220 -10.27 3.97 -6.62
N LEU A 221 -9.17 3.31 -6.93
CA LEU A 221 -8.09 3.07 -6.02
C LEU A 221 -6.99 4.10 -6.27
N HIS A 222 -6.26 4.51 -5.24
CA HIS A 222 -5.11 5.39 -5.41
C HIS A 222 -4.12 4.79 -6.42
N SER A 223 -3.62 5.61 -7.35
CA SER A 223 -2.76 5.18 -8.46
C SER A 223 -1.57 4.33 -8.00
N LYS A 224 -0.85 4.74 -6.95
CA LYS A 224 0.22 3.96 -6.28
C LYS A 224 -0.15 2.55 -5.85
N LEU A 225 -1.41 2.32 -5.48
CA LEU A 225 -1.88 1.03 -5.00
C LEU A 225 -2.48 0.16 -6.11
N ALA A 226 -2.95 0.78 -7.19
CA ALA A 226 -3.59 0.07 -8.29
C ALA A 226 -2.71 -1.06 -8.86
N PRO A 227 -3.22 -2.29 -9.01
CA PRO A 227 -2.48 -3.42 -9.56
C PRO A 227 -1.85 -3.12 -10.92
N HIS A 228 -2.65 -2.59 -11.84
CA HIS A 228 -2.24 -2.08 -13.14
C HIS A 228 -2.49 -0.58 -13.16
N LYS A 229 -1.47 0.20 -13.54
CA LYS A 229 -1.53 1.66 -13.58
C LYS A 229 -2.24 2.16 -14.83
N VAL A 230 -2.03 1.45 -15.95
CA VAL A 230 -2.49 1.87 -17.27
C VAL A 230 -3.18 0.72 -18.00
N ALA A 231 -4.32 1.02 -18.63
CA ALA A 231 -4.97 0.18 -19.62
C ALA A 231 -4.87 0.83 -21.00
N PHE A 232 -4.59 0.05 -22.03
CA PHE A 232 -4.72 0.51 -23.42
C PHE A 232 -6.03 0.04 -24.02
N HIS A 233 -6.79 0.98 -24.59
CA HIS A 233 -8.03 0.74 -25.28
C HIS A 233 -7.90 1.18 -26.75
N ILE A 234 -8.14 0.25 -27.67
CA ILE A 234 -8.08 0.51 -29.11
C ILE A 234 -9.49 0.84 -29.59
N LYS A 235 -9.68 2.07 -30.08
CA LYS A 235 -10.92 2.45 -30.75
C LYS A 235 -10.80 2.04 -32.21
N ARG A 236 -11.43 0.92 -32.55
CA ARG A 236 -11.52 0.46 -33.94
C ARG A 236 -12.77 1.06 -34.59
N SER A 237 -12.63 1.63 -35.77
CA SER A 237 -13.80 1.91 -36.60
C SER A 237 -14.14 0.68 -37.45
N ASN A 238 -15.44 0.41 -37.67
CA ASN A 238 -15.90 -0.79 -38.38
C ASN A 238 -15.46 -0.88 -39.85
N ASN A 239 -14.84 0.18 -40.40
CA ASN A 239 -14.49 0.31 -41.81
C ASN A 239 -12.98 0.21 -42.08
N GLU A 240 -12.16 -0.09 -41.06
CA GLU A 240 -10.69 -0.12 -41.20
C GLU A 240 -10.18 -1.42 -41.83
N GLU A 241 -9.29 -1.29 -42.81
CA GLU A 241 -8.60 -2.41 -43.47
C GLU A 241 -7.78 -3.24 -42.46
N ASN A 242 -7.62 -4.54 -42.75
CA ASN A 242 -6.90 -5.47 -41.87
C ASN A 242 -5.45 -5.03 -41.55
N THR A 243 -4.81 -4.29 -42.46
CA THR A 243 -3.45 -3.74 -42.30
C THR A 243 -3.38 -2.63 -41.26
N GLN A 244 -4.31 -1.67 -41.28
CA GLN A 244 -4.36 -0.59 -40.29
C GLN A 244 -4.60 -1.11 -38.87
N ASN A 245 -5.38 -2.19 -38.76
CA ASN A 245 -5.57 -2.89 -37.48
C ASN A 245 -4.27 -3.53 -36.96
N ASP A 246 -3.38 -4.05 -37.81
CA ASP A 246 -2.10 -4.61 -37.39
C ASP A 246 -1.13 -3.51 -36.92
N ASP A 247 -1.08 -2.39 -37.65
CA ASP A 247 -0.25 -1.24 -37.27
C ASP A 247 -0.68 -0.64 -35.93
N LEU A 248 -1.99 -0.53 -35.67
CA LEU A 248 -2.51 -0.12 -34.36
C LEU A 248 -2.08 -1.07 -33.24
N ASN A 249 -2.15 -2.37 -33.47
CA ASN A 249 -1.73 -3.36 -32.47
C ASN A 249 -0.22 -3.21 -32.18
N ARG A 250 0.61 -3.05 -33.21
CA ARG A 250 2.06 -2.82 -33.06
C ARG A 250 2.36 -1.53 -32.30
N PHE A 251 1.63 -0.47 -32.59
CA PHE A 251 1.79 0.82 -31.93
C PHE A 251 1.42 0.76 -30.44
N VAL A 252 0.31 0.10 -30.10
CA VAL A 252 -0.07 -0.13 -28.70
C VAL A 252 0.95 -1.00 -27.98
N LEU A 253 1.50 -2.03 -28.63
CA LEU A 253 2.59 -2.83 -28.07
C LEU A 253 3.84 -1.99 -27.81
N TYR A 254 4.19 -1.08 -28.72
CA TYR A 254 5.28 -0.14 -28.54
C TYR A 254 5.07 0.76 -27.31
N LEU A 255 3.90 1.41 -27.19
CA LEU A 255 3.58 2.25 -26.04
C LEU A 255 3.56 1.46 -24.73
N ASN A 256 3.04 0.24 -24.77
CA ASN A 256 3.01 -0.67 -23.65
C ASN A 256 4.41 -1.06 -23.17
N ASN A 257 5.32 -1.38 -24.09
CA ASN A 257 6.71 -1.68 -23.77
C ASN A 257 7.43 -0.44 -23.22
N MET A 258 7.17 0.74 -23.77
CA MET A 258 7.71 1.99 -23.27
C MET A 258 7.35 2.23 -21.79
N LEU A 259 6.11 1.95 -21.38
CA LEU A 259 5.71 2.05 -19.96
C LEU A 259 6.34 0.95 -19.10
N ARG A 260 6.35 -0.30 -19.59
CA ARG A 260 6.90 -1.45 -18.84
C ARG A 260 8.39 -1.34 -18.57
N THR A 261 9.17 -0.82 -19.51
CA THR A 261 10.62 -0.57 -19.31
C THR A 261 10.90 0.43 -18.19
N LYS A 262 9.91 1.22 -17.78
CA LYS A 262 9.98 2.15 -16.64
C LYS A 262 9.38 1.57 -15.35
N GLY A 263 9.05 0.27 -15.35
CA GLY A 263 8.50 -0.42 -14.18
C GLY A 263 7.00 -0.18 -13.95
N LEU A 264 6.28 0.36 -14.94
CA LEU A 264 4.83 0.57 -14.82
C LEU A 264 4.07 -0.68 -15.26
N ASN A 265 3.23 -1.19 -14.37
CA ASN A 265 2.34 -2.32 -14.67
C ASN A 265 1.19 -1.87 -15.55
N THR A 266 1.02 -2.55 -16.68
CA THR A 266 0.02 -2.23 -17.70
C THR A 266 -0.82 -3.44 -18.07
N ILE A 267 -2.04 -3.21 -18.55
CA ILE A 267 -2.89 -4.23 -19.16
C ILE A 267 -3.26 -3.83 -20.58
N LEU A 268 -3.28 -4.81 -21.47
CA LEU A 268 -3.77 -4.67 -22.83
C LEU A 268 -5.16 -5.31 -22.87
N THR A 269 -6.21 -4.53 -23.11
CA THR A 269 -7.57 -5.05 -23.15
C THR A 269 -8.49 -4.20 -24.03
N THR A 270 -9.33 -4.85 -24.81
CA THR A 270 -10.42 -4.20 -25.55
C THR A 270 -11.70 -4.08 -24.71
N SER A 271 -11.78 -4.79 -23.58
CA SER A 271 -12.99 -4.88 -22.77
C SER A 271 -13.00 -3.84 -21.65
N GLU A 272 -13.95 -2.90 -21.72
CA GLU A 272 -14.20 -1.91 -20.66
C GLU A 272 -14.53 -2.58 -19.32
N LYS A 273 -15.21 -3.73 -19.35
CA LYS A 273 -15.51 -4.51 -18.14
C LYS A 273 -14.25 -4.91 -17.38
N ILE A 274 -13.17 -5.25 -18.08
CA ILE A 274 -11.89 -5.62 -17.44
C ILE A 274 -11.24 -4.39 -16.80
N ILE A 275 -11.31 -3.24 -17.48
CA ILE A 275 -10.77 -1.97 -16.98
C ILE A 275 -11.48 -1.57 -15.67
N ASP A 276 -12.80 -1.71 -15.65
CA ASP A 276 -13.60 -1.43 -14.46
C ASP A 276 -13.37 -2.44 -13.34
N THR A 277 -13.33 -3.73 -13.67
CA THR A 277 -13.10 -4.79 -12.67
C THR A 277 -11.72 -4.67 -12.02
N CYS A 278 -10.70 -4.19 -12.74
CA CYS A 278 -9.35 -4.03 -12.22
C CYS A 278 -9.08 -2.64 -11.59
N LEU A 279 -10.08 -1.76 -11.56
CA LEU A 279 -10.00 -0.40 -10.99
C LEU A 279 -8.81 0.41 -11.53
N ILE A 280 -8.59 0.34 -12.84
CA ILE A 280 -7.37 0.90 -13.45
C ILE A 280 -7.45 2.43 -13.49
N PRO A 281 -6.45 3.15 -12.95
CA PRO A 281 -6.48 4.61 -12.86
C PRO A 281 -6.45 5.33 -14.20
N PHE A 282 -5.59 4.91 -15.13
CA PHE A 282 -5.38 5.61 -16.40
C PHE A 282 -5.75 4.72 -17.59
N ILE A 283 -6.56 5.25 -18.49
CA ILE A 283 -6.99 4.55 -19.72
C ILE A 283 -6.46 5.33 -20.92
N VAL A 284 -5.51 4.75 -21.63
CA VAL A 284 -4.94 5.30 -22.87
C VAL A 284 -5.79 4.82 -24.04
N SER A 285 -6.50 5.74 -24.68
CA SER A 285 -7.24 5.48 -25.91
C SER A 285 -6.38 5.79 -27.12
N VAL A 286 -6.33 4.84 -28.05
CA VAL A 286 -5.56 4.94 -29.30
C VAL A 286 -6.47 4.62 -30.47
N ASP A 287 -6.34 5.39 -31.54
CA ASP A 287 -7.07 5.24 -32.81
C ASP A 287 -6.13 5.47 -34.01
N THR A 288 -6.67 5.37 -35.23
CA THR A 288 -5.92 5.60 -36.47
C THR A 288 -5.33 7.00 -36.56
N THR A 289 -6.03 8.02 -36.05
CA THR A 289 -5.50 9.40 -36.03
C THR A 289 -4.25 9.51 -35.16
N SER A 290 -4.18 8.72 -34.09
CA SER A 290 -3.03 8.66 -33.18
C SER A 290 -1.77 8.13 -33.88
N LEU A 291 -1.91 7.25 -34.89
CA LEU A 291 -0.80 6.77 -35.71
C LEU A 291 -0.26 7.88 -36.63
N GLU A 292 -1.14 8.74 -37.13
CA GLU A 292 -0.78 9.79 -38.08
C GLU A 292 -0.11 10.99 -37.40
N ASN A 293 -0.65 11.42 -36.25
CA ASN A 293 -0.23 12.66 -35.59
C ASN A 293 0.54 12.47 -34.26
N GLY A 294 0.65 11.24 -33.76
CA GLY A 294 1.33 10.94 -32.49
C GLY A 294 0.61 11.44 -31.24
N ILE A 295 -0.66 11.83 -31.33
CA ILE A 295 -1.48 12.30 -30.21
C ILE A 295 -2.33 11.13 -29.70
N ILE A 296 -2.28 10.91 -28.40
CA ILE A 296 -3.08 9.90 -27.70
C ILE A 296 -3.94 10.55 -26.63
N TYR A 297 -5.03 9.89 -26.25
CA TYR A 297 -5.93 10.40 -25.21
C TYR A 297 -5.79 9.58 -23.93
N VAL A 298 -5.48 10.24 -22.83
CA VAL A 298 -5.38 9.59 -21.51
C VAL A 298 -6.55 10.03 -20.65
N ARG A 299 -7.40 9.07 -20.28
CA ARG A 299 -8.51 9.28 -19.36
C ARG A 299 -8.12 8.90 -17.94
N ASP A 300 -8.38 9.80 -16.98
CA ASP A 300 -8.23 9.52 -15.55
C ASP A 300 -9.57 9.04 -14.98
N ARG A 301 -9.56 7.88 -14.32
CA ARG A 301 -10.75 7.28 -13.70
C ARG A 301 -11.34 8.15 -12.58
N SER A 302 -10.50 8.86 -11.84
CA SER A 302 -10.92 9.67 -10.69
C SER A 302 -11.66 10.94 -11.14
N THR A 303 -11.14 11.63 -12.16
CA THR A 303 -11.71 12.88 -12.68
C THR A 303 -12.68 12.66 -13.84
N THR A 304 -12.64 11.50 -14.48
CA THR A 304 -13.33 11.17 -15.74
C THR A 304 -12.92 12.03 -16.94
N LEU A 305 -11.93 12.91 -16.78
CA LEU A 305 -11.42 13.78 -17.83
C LEU A 305 -10.51 13.00 -18.78
N SER A 306 -10.57 13.35 -20.06
CA SER A 306 -9.69 12.82 -21.10
C SER A 306 -8.80 13.94 -21.62
N GLU A 307 -7.49 13.77 -21.48
CA GLU A 307 -6.47 14.75 -21.88
C GLU A 307 -5.75 14.25 -23.15
N ALA A 308 -5.53 15.14 -24.12
CA ALA A 308 -4.75 14.87 -25.33
C ALA A 308 -3.27 15.10 -25.05
N ILE A 309 -2.44 14.09 -25.29
CA ILE A 309 -1.01 14.10 -24.94
C ILE A 309 -0.22 13.51 -26.10
N HIS A 310 0.94 14.07 -26.39
CA HIS A 310 1.84 13.50 -27.39
C HIS A 310 2.51 12.22 -26.83
N ILE A 311 2.72 11.22 -27.67
CA ILE A 311 3.27 9.92 -27.25
C ILE A 311 4.59 10.01 -26.46
N THR A 312 5.43 11.00 -26.76
CA THR A 312 6.73 11.21 -26.08
C THR A 312 6.56 11.59 -24.61
N ASP A 313 5.45 12.23 -24.25
CA ASP A 313 5.18 12.70 -22.90
C ASP A 313 4.40 11.69 -22.06
N LEU A 314 3.91 10.60 -22.66
CA LEU A 314 3.08 9.59 -21.98
C LEU A 314 3.72 9.06 -20.70
N VAL A 315 4.99 8.66 -20.75
CA VAL A 315 5.70 8.10 -19.59
C VAL A 315 5.77 9.13 -18.46
N LYS A 316 6.21 10.35 -18.79
CA LYS A 316 6.37 11.43 -17.82
C LYS A 316 5.02 11.79 -17.20
N TYR A 317 3.97 11.84 -18.01
CA TYR A 317 2.61 12.12 -17.58
C TYR A 317 2.11 11.11 -16.54
N ILE A 318 2.29 9.80 -16.79
CA ILE A 318 1.85 8.73 -15.89
C ILE A 318 2.67 8.73 -14.60
N ILE A 319 3.99 8.88 -14.66
CA ILE A 319 4.87 8.89 -13.48
C ILE A 319 4.54 10.07 -12.56
N LEU A 320 4.26 11.26 -13.10
CA LEU A 320 3.89 12.43 -12.28
C LEU A 320 2.60 12.24 -11.48
N ARG A 321 1.71 11.34 -11.93
CA ARG A 321 0.41 11.07 -11.31
C ARG A 321 0.33 9.71 -10.60
N CYS A 322 1.41 8.91 -10.65
CA CYS A 322 1.58 7.68 -9.90
C CYS A 322 2.47 7.93 -8.69
#